data_AF-A0A8T5NGZ3-F1
#
_entry.id   AF-A0A8T5NGZ3-F1
#
_cell.length_a   1.000
_cell.length_b   1.000
_cell.length_c   1.000
_cell.angle_alpha   90.00
_cell.angle_beta   90.00
_cell.angle_gamma   90.00
#
_symmetry.space_group_name_H-M   'P 1'
#
loop_
_entity.id
_entity.type
_entity.pdbx_description
1 polymer ?
#
loop_
_entity_poly.entity_id
_entity_poly.type
_entity_poly.pdbx_seq_one_letter_code
_entity_poly.pdbx_strand_id
1 'polypeptide(L)'
;ENLEENGCRVELKSAIHLSKKSLLTNRQEEIIRAAFDKGYYDYPKKSTIEKLAKMFDISPSTLGEIIQRGEKKIISEHFCRKT
;
A
#
# COMPACT_ATOMS: atom_id res chain seq x y z
N GLU A 1 -18.04 -20.37 19.41
CA GLU A 1 -18.44 -20.18 20.83
C GLU A 1 -18.99 -18.78 20.98
N ASN A 2 -20.23 -18.68 21.47
CA ASN A 2 -20.98 -17.43 21.56
C ASN A 2 -20.56 -16.65 22.81
N LEU A 3 -20.17 -15.39 22.64
CA LEU A 3 -19.72 -14.49 23.71
C LEU A 3 -20.86 -13.98 24.62
N GLU A 4 -22.06 -14.56 24.53
CA GLU A 4 -23.22 -14.14 25.32
C GLU A 4 -23.29 -14.81 26.70
N GLU A 5 -22.53 -15.88 26.95
CA GLU A 5 -22.58 -16.62 28.22
C GLU A 5 -21.91 -15.92 29.41
N ASN A 6 -21.20 -14.80 29.21
CA ASN A 6 -20.48 -14.09 30.27
C ASN A 6 -21.17 -12.80 30.77
N GLY A 7 -22.46 -12.59 30.50
CA GLY A 7 -23.21 -11.46 31.08
C GLY A 7 -22.76 -10.06 30.62
N CYS A 8 -21.89 -9.98 29.62
CA CYS A 8 -21.46 -8.72 29.03
C CYS A 8 -22.53 -8.21 28.06
N ARG A 9 -23.20 -7.10 28.44
CA ARG A 9 -24.09 -6.37 27.55
C ARG A 9 -23.25 -5.69 26.47
N VAL A 10 -23.17 -6.31 25.30
CA VAL A 10 -22.45 -5.74 24.15
C VAL A 10 -23.29 -4.62 23.53
N GLU A 11 -22.82 -3.39 23.64
CA GLU A 11 -23.37 -2.25 22.90
C GLU A 11 -22.49 -1.99 21.69
N LEU A 12 -22.99 -2.32 20.51
CA LEU A 12 -22.26 -2.19 19.26
C LEU A 12 -22.22 -0.71 18.86
N LYS A 13 -21.16 0.00 19.27
CA LYS A 13 -21.03 1.45 19.00
C LYS A 13 -20.93 1.78 17.51
N SER A 14 -20.25 0.94 16.73
CA SER A 14 -20.30 0.95 15.27
C SER A 14 -19.63 -0.29 14.69
N ALA A 15 -20.25 -0.87 13.66
CA ALA A 15 -19.57 -1.79 12.76
C ALA A 15 -19.07 -0.96 11.58
N ILE A 16 -17.78 -0.61 11.59
CA ILE A 16 -17.17 -0.04 10.39
C ILE A 16 -17.09 -1.19 9.38
N HIS A 17 -18.00 -1.19 8.41
CA HIS A 17 -17.84 -2.01 7.22
C HIS A 17 -16.62 -1.44 6.48
N LEU A 18 -15.44 -1.93 6.83
CA LEU A 18 -14.21 -1.69 6.09
C LEU A 18 -14.34 -2.44 4.77
N SER A 19 -15.16 -1.92 3.85
CA SER A 19 -14.91 -2.15 2.44
C SER A 19 -13.57 -1.49 2.16
N LYS A 20 -12.50 -2.22 2.44
CA LYS A 20 -11.13 -1.75 2.30
C LYS A 20 -10.87 -1.65 0.81
N LYS A 21 -11.40 -0.61 0.18
CA LYS A 21 -11.04 -0.22 -1.18
C LYS A 21 -9.53 -0.14 -1.17
N SER A 22 -8.88 -0.98 -1.96
CA SER A 22 -7.42 -1.02 -1.97
C SER A 22 -6.91 0.38 -2.30
N LEU A 23 -6.06 0.92 -1.43
CA LEU A 23 -5.51 2.28 -1.60
C LEU A 23 -4.82 2.40 -2.97
N LEU A 24 -4.10 1.35 -3.34
CA LEU A 24 -3.41 1.20 -4.60
C LEU A 24 -4.20 0.29 -5.55
N THR A 25 -3.99 0.47 -6.85
CA THR A 25 -4.35 -0.58 -7.81
C THR A 25 -3.41 -1.77 -7.63
N ASN A 26 -3.82 -2.97 -8.02
CA ASN A 26 -2.97 -4.17 -7.94
C ASN A 26 -1.59 -3.95 -8.55
N ARG A 27 -1.53 -3.28 -9.71
CA ARG A 27 -0.28 -2.97 -10.42
C ARG A 27 0.60 -1.96 -9.66
N GLN A 28 -0.01 -0.97 -9.02
CA GLN A 28 0.71 0.00 -8.18
C GLN A 28 1.28 -0.67 -6.93
N GLU A 29 0.50 -1.54 -6.28
CA GLU A 29 0.96 -2.29 -5.11
C GLU A 29 2.11 -3.22 -5.45
N GLU A 30 1.97 -3.99 -6.54
CA GLU A 30 3.00 -4.91 -7.02
C GLU A 30 4.34 -4.18 -7.27
N ILE A 31 4.30 -3.06 -7.98
CA ILE A 31 5.50 -2.29 -8.33
C ILE A 31 6.13 -1.64 -7.09
N ILE A 32 5.33 -1.03 -6.21
CA ILE A 32 5.85 -0.41 -4.98
C ILE A 32 6.44 -1.46 -4.04
N ARG A 33 5.78 -2.60 -3.89
CA ARG A 33 6.29 -3.72 -3.08
C ARG A 33 7.61 -4.24 -3.63
N ALA A 34 7.70 -4.46 -4.94
CA ALA A 34 8.95 -4.87 -5.58
C ALA A 34 10.06 -3.82 -5.42
N ALA A 35 9.74 -2.53 -5.54
CA ALA A 35 10.70 -1.45 -5.31
C ALA A 35 11.23 -1.48 -3.86
N PHE A 36 10.34 -1.66 -2.88
CA PHE A 36 10.71 -1.82 -1.47
C PHE A 36 11.58 -3.04 -1.23
N ASP A 37 11.14 -4.23 -1.66
CA ASP A 37 11.85 -5.50 -1.42
C ASP A 37 13.23 -5.54 -2.10
N LYS A 38 13.39 -4.83 -3.22
CA LYS A 38 14.67 -4.72 -3.94
C LYS A 38 15.57 -3.59 -3.42
N GLY A 39 15.15 -2.85 -2.40
CA GLY A 39 15.93 -1.76 -1.81
C GLY A 39 16.11 -0.57 -2.75
N TYR A 40 15.09 -0.26 -3.56
CA TYR A 40 15.02 0.98 -4.34
C TYR A 40 14.96 2.24 -3.45
N TYR A 41 14.34 2.07 -2.27
CA TYR A 41 14.21 3.11 -1.24
C TYR A 41 15.33 3.08 -0.19
N ASP A 42 16.28 2.15 -0.30
CA ASP A 42 17.39 2.03 0.65
C ASP A 42 18.45 3.11 0.42
N TYR A 43 19.24 3.38 1.45
CA TYR A 43 20.46 4.17 1.36
C TYR A 43 21.66 3.38 1.90
N PRO A 44 22.67 3.05 1.06
CA PRO A 44 22.74 3.27 -0.39
C PRO A 44 21.70 2.44 -1.16
N LYS A 45 21.25 2.93 -2.33
CA LYS A 45 20.26 2.24 -3.16
C LYS A 45 20.79 0.86 -3.60
N LYS A 46 20.03 -0.20 -3.32
CA LYS A 46 20.36 -1.57 -3.75
C LYS A 46 19.80 -1.91 -5.13
N SER A 47 18.75 -1.22 -5.56
CA SER A 47 18.16 -1.34 -6.88
C SER A 47 17.91 0.02 -7.53
N THR A 48 17.88 0.02 -8.86
CA THR A 48 17.64 1.21 -9.67
C THR A 48 16.32 1.10 -10.42
N ILE A 49 15.82 2.24 -10.91
CA ILE A 49 14.57 2.28 -11.66
C ILE A 49 14.67 1.48 -12.97
N GLU A 50 15.84 1.44 -13.61
CA GLU A 50 16.11 0.68 -14.82
C GLU A 50 16.05 -0.84 -14.57
N LYS A 51 16.63 -1.29 -13.45
CA LYS A 51 16.58 -2.70 -13.05
C LYS A 51 15.15 -3.16 -12.80
N LEU A 52 14.37 -2.34 -12.07
CA LEU A 52 12.96 -2.62 -11.82
C LEU A 52 12.14 -2.58 -13.12
N ALA A 53 12.39 -1.62 -14.00
CA ALA A 53 11.64 -1.47 -15.25
C ALA A 53 11.82 -2.70 -16.14
N LYS A 54 13.05 -3.22 -16.21
CA LYS A 54 13.36 -4.49 -16.88
C LYS A 54 12.64 -5.70 -16.28
N MET A 55 12.44 -5.75 -14.95
CA MET A 55 11.69 -6.84 -14.31
C MET A 55 10.21 -6.86 -14.70
N PHE A 56 9.63 -5.69 -14.99
CA PHE A 56 8.21 -5.54 -15.32
C PHE A 56 7.94 -5.42 -16.82
N ASP A 57 8.98 -5.51 -17.66
CA ASP A 57 8.95 -5.34 -19.11
C ASP A 57 8.24 -4.03 -19.55
N ILE A 58 8.60 -2.93 -18.89
CA ILE A 58 8.09 -1.59 -19.20
C ILE A 58 9.21 -0.57 -19.24
N SER A 59 8.96 0.60 -19.81
CA SER A 59 9.95 1.68 -19.83
C SER A 59 10.24 2.22 -18.43
N PRO A 60 11.46 2.71 -18.15
CA PRO A 60 11.79 3.35 -16.88
C PRO A 60 10.90 4.55 -16.54
N SER A 61 10.47 5.33 -17.54
CA SER A 61 9.54 6.45 -17.36
C SER A 61 8.15 5.95 -16.93
N THR A 62 7.61 4.91 -17.58
CA THR A 62 6.35 4.29 -17.18
C THR A 62 6.40 3.76 -15.74
N LEU A 63 7.47 3.05 -15.38
CA LEU A 63 7.64 2.55 -14.01
C LEU A 63 7.70 3.71 -13.00
N GLY A 64 8.45 4.76 -13.32
CA GLY A 64 8.55 5.97 -12.48
C GLY A 64 7.21 6.65 -12.25
N GLU A 65 6.39 6.79 -13.29
CA GLU A 65 5.03 7.32 -13.15
C GLU A 65 4.16 6.46 -12.24
N ILE A 66 4.22 5.13 -12.38
CA ILE A 66 3.44 4.22 -11.55
C ILE A 66 3.86 4.34 -10.08
N ILE A 67 5.17 4.36 -9.83
CA ILE A 67 5.75 4.56 -8.49
C ILE A 67 5.25 5.90 -7.92
N GLN A 68 5.44 7.01 -8.63
CA GLN A 68 5.06 8.33 -8.16
C GLN A 68 3.56 8.44 -7.85
N ARG A 69 2.70 7.87 -8.71
CA ARG A 69 1.24 7.86 -8.48
C ARG A 69 0.86 7.01 -7.26
N GLY A 70 1.52 5.88 -7.05
CA GLY A 70 1.26 5.03 -5.89
C GLY A 70 1.78 5.65 -4.59
N GLU A 71 2.99 6.22 -4.60
CA GLU A 71 3.56 6.97 -3.47
C GLU A 71 2.67 8.14 -3.07
N LYS A 72 2.19 8.93 -4.04
CA LYS A 72 1.26 10.03 -3.78
C LYS A 72 0.04 9.55 -3.02
N LYS A 73 -0.57 8.43 -3.40
CA LYS A 73 -1.72 7.85 -2.70
C LYS A 73 -1.37 7.41 -1.27
N ILE A 74 -0.24 6.73 -1.08
CA ILE A 74 0.23 6.30 0.24
C ILE A 74 0.44 7.50 1.17
N ILE A 75 1.13 8.52 0.66
CA ILE A 75 1.45 9.74 1.39
C ILE A 75 0.16 10.51 1.71
N SER A 76 -0.76 10.64 0.73
CA SER A 76 -2.06 11.29 0.95
C SER A 76 -2.90 10.57 2.01
N GLU A 77 -2.95 9.23 1.99
CA GLU A 77 -3.65 8.46 3.03
C GLU A 77 -3.02 8.66 4.41
N HIS A 78 -1.69 8.66 4.48
CA HIS A 78 -0.97 8.88 5.74
C HIS A 78 -1.31 10.24 6.37
N PHE A 79 -1.35 11.30 5.56
CA PHE A 79 -1.71 12.63 6.03
C PHE A 79 -3.22 12.82 6.25
N CYS A 80 -4.07 12.16 5.46
CA CYS A 80 -5.53 12.21 5.63
C CYS A 80 -5.99 11.53 6.93
N ARG A 81 -5.29 10.49 7.38
CA ARG A 81 -5.54 9.82 8.68
C ARG A 81 -5.08 10.60 9.91
N LYS A 82 -4.51 11.80 9.74
CA LYS A 82 -4.17 12.70 10.85
C LYS A 82 -4.99 14.00 10.76
N THR A 83 -6.22 13.96 11.28
CA THR A 83 -6.85 15.00 12.14
C THR A 83 -8.06 14.36 12.80
#